data_AF-A0A958E7C8-F1
#
_entry.id   AF-A0A958E7C8-F1
#
_cell.length_a   1.000
_cell.length_b   1.000
_cell.length_c   1.000
_cell.angle_alpha   90.00
_cell.angle_beta   90.00
_cell.angle_gamma   90.00
#
_symmetry.space_group_name_H-M   'P 1'
#
loop_
_entity.id
_entity.type
_entity.pdbx_description
1 polymer ?
#
loop_
_entity_poly.entity_id
_entity_poly.type
_entity_poly.pdbx_seq_one_letter_code
_entity_poly.pdbx_strand_id
1 'polypeptide(L)' 'LQTTKEVLLNFCKMDDEIDDVVRKKIKTHKREIMEGSPEWDIMYKKYFEEELGKRF' A
#
# COMPACT_ATOMS: atom_id res chain seq x y z
N LEU A 1 15.44 -27.13 0.34
CA LEU A 1 14.68 -26.34 -0.67
C LEU A 1 13.44 -25.70 -0.03
N GLN A 2 13.61 -24.83 0.97
CA GLN A 2 12.50 -24.07 1.58
C GLN A 2 12.41 -22.62 1.06
N THR A 3 13.37 -22.21 0.23
CA THR A 3 13.60 -20.83 -0.19
C THR A 3 12.47 -20.21 -1.00
N THR A 4 11.73 -20.98 -1.80
CA THR A 4 10.64 -20.43 -2.63
C THR A 4 9.48 -19.88 -1.80
N LYS A 5 9.12 -20.57 -0.70
CA LYS A 5 8.04 -20.11 0.19
C LYS A 5 8.43 -18.83 0.92
N GLU A 6 9.68 -18.71 1.35
CA GLU A 6 10.15 -17.56 2.11
C GLU A 6 10.22 -16.30 1.27
N VAL A 7 10.67 -16.41 0.02
CA VAL A 7 10.69 -15.28 -0.92
C VAL A 7 9.28 -14.80 -1.23
N LEU A 8 8.34 -15.71 -1.46
CA LEU A 8 6.93 -15.37 -1.67
C LEU A 8 6.31 -14.71 -0.44
N LEU A 9 6.60 -15.22 0.76
CA LEU A 9 6.13 -14.62 2.02
C LEU A 9 6.69 -13.22 2.23
N ASN A 10 7.97 -13.00 1.93
CA ASN A 10 8.56 -11.67 2.04
C ASN A 10 7.95 -10.69 1.04
N PHE A 11 7.75 -11.11 -0.22
CA PHE A 11 7.05 -10.28 -1.20
C PHE A 11 5.64 -9.92 -0.75
N CYS A 12 4.87 -10.89 -0.26
CA CYS A 12 3.51 -10.65 0.21
C CYS A 12 3.47 -9.71 1.41
N LYS A 13 4.39 -9.86 2.38
CA LYS A 13 4.52 -8.95 3.52
C LYS A 13 4.88 -7.54 3.09
N MET A 14 5.78 -7.41 2.11
CA MET A 14 6.24 -6.13 1.60
C MET A 14 5.12 -5.38 0.89
N ASP A 15 4.25 -6.11 0.18
CA ASP A 15 3.02 -5.59 -0.45
C ASP A 15 2.00 -5.16 0.60
N ASP A 16 1.75 -5.99 1.61
CA ASP A 16 0.87 -5.70 2.76
C ASP A 16 1.34 -4.46 3.55
N GLU A 17 2.66 -4.32 3.75
CA GLU A 17 3.23 -3.16 4.43
C GLU A 17 3.01 -1.86 3.63
N ILE A 18 3.18 -1.91 2.31
CA ILE A 18 2.91 -0.74 1.44
C ILE A 18 1.43 -0.38 1.53
N ASP A 19 0.55 -1.36 1.44
CA ASP A 19 -0.89 -1.17 1.53
C ASP A 19 -1.32 -0.56 2.88
N ASP A 20 -0.79 -1.06 4.01
CA ASP A 20 -1.09 -0.56 5.34
C ASP A 20 -0.59 0.89 5.53
N VAL A 21 0.61 1.21 5.00
CA VAL A 21 1.15 2.58 5.01
C VAL A 21 0.29 3.52 4.19
N VAL A 22 -0.10 3.13 2.97
CA VAL A 22 -0.97 3.93 2.10
C VAL A 22 -2.31 4.18 2.77
N ARG A 23 -2.97 3.14 3.31
CA ARG A 23 -4.24 3.27 4.02
C ARG A 23 -4.14 4.15 5.25
N LYS A 24 -3.08 4.01 6.05
CA LYS A 24 -2.82 4.91 7.19
C LYS A 24 -2.64 6.36 6.75
N LYS A 25 -1.88 6.60 5.68
CA LYS A 25 -1.64 7.95 5.14
C LYS A 25 -2.93 8.61 4.67
N ILE A 26 -3.83 7.83 4.04
CA ILE A 26 -5.17 8.27 3.64
C ILE A 26 -6.06 8.52 4.87
N LYS A 27 -6.06 7.63 5.86
CA LYS A 27 -6.82 7.79 7.13
C LYS A 27 -6.35 8.96 7.98
N THR A 28 -5.07 9.34 7.87
CA THR A 28 -4.50 10.50 8.57
C THR A 28 -4.79 11.81 7.83
N HIS A 29 -5.37 11.74 6.62
CA HIS A 29 -5.74 12.93 5.88
C HIS A 29 -6.92 13.65 6.56
N LYS A 30 -6.88 14.99 6.56
CA LYS A 30 -7.84 15.86 7.25
C LYS A 30 -9.29 15.72 6.77
N ARG A 31 -9.50 15.12 5.61
CA ARG A 31 -10.82 14.75 5.09
C ARG A 31 -11.03 13.28 5.45
N GLU A 32 -12.14 12.95 6.11
CA GLU A 32 -12.60 11.57 6.23
C GLU A 32 -12.92 11.06 4.82
N ILE A 33 -11.87 10.62 4.11
CA ILE A 33 -12.00 10.02 2.78
C ILE A 33 -12.62 8.64 3.04
N MET A 34 -13.89 8.51 2.71
CA MET A 34 -14.63 7.26 2.88
C MET A 34 -14.01 6.17 2.01
N GLU A 35 -13.64 5.06 2.65
CA GLU A 35 -13.09 3.87 2.00
C GLU A 35 -14.09 3.39 0.93
N GLY A 36 -13.66 3.29 -0.34
CA GLY A 36 -14.52 2.97 -1.48
C GLY A 36 -15.05 4.17 -2.28
N SER A 37 -14.72 5.41 -1.90
CA SER A 37 -15.00 6.59 -2.72
C SER A 37 -14.00 6.73 -3.88
N PRO A 38 -14.36 7.39 -5.00
CA PRO A 38 -13.44 7.63 -6.12
C PRO A 38 -12.18 8.40 -5.69
N GLU A 39 -12.33 9.33 -4.75
CA GLU A 39 -11.21 10.08 -4.17
C GLU A 39 -10.26 9.18 -3.36
N TRP A 40 -10.79 8.15 -2.70
CA TRP A 40 -9.97 7.16 -2.00
C TRP A 40 -9.13 6.36 -2.99
N ASP A 41 -9.74 5.89 -4.08
CA ASP A 41 -9.06 5.11 -5.12
C ASP A 41 -7.93 5.92 -5.80
N ILE A 42 -8.20 7.19 -6.12
CA ILE A 42 -7.20 8.11 -6.69
C ILE A 42 -6.04 8.35 -5.72
N MET A 43 -6.33 8.61 -4.45
CA MET A 43 -5.30 8.82 -3.43
C MET A 43 -4.49 7.55 -3.19
N TYR A 44 -5.16 6.41 -3.08
CA TYR A 44 -4.55 5.10 -2.93
C TYR A 44 -3.58 4.84 -4.06
N LYS A 45 -4.04 4.96 -5.30
CA LYS A 45 -3.20 4.75 -6.48
C LYS A 45 -2.00 5.67 -6.50
N LYS A 46 -2.20 6.96 -6.19
CA LYS A 46 -1.11 7.95 -6.15
C LYS A 46 -0.06 7.65 -5.08
N TYR A 47 -0.49 7.30 -3.86
CA TYR A 47 0.44 6.95 -2.78
C TYR A 47 1.11 5.59 -3.01
N PHE A 48 0.40 4.65 -3.64
CA PHE A 48 0.96 3.35 -4.03
C PHE A 48 2.04 3.51 -5.10
N GLU A 49 1.78 4.33 -6.14
CA GLU A 49 2.79 4.69 -7.15
C GLU A 49 4.00 5.43 -6.53
N GLU A 50 3.76 6.33 -5.56
CA GLU A 50 4.83 7.03 -4.84
C GLU A 50 5.71 6.07 -4.01
N GLU A 51 5.11 5.11 -3.30
CA GLU A 51 5.86 4.13 -2.51
C GLU A 51 6.55 3.09 -3.40
N LEU A 52 5.94 2.68 -4.53
CA LEU A 52 6.60 1.84 -5.53
C LEU A 52 7.82 2.54 -6.15
N GLY A 53 7.68 3.80 -6.54
CA GLY A 53 8.77 4.59 -7.13
C GLY A 53 9.89 4.94 -6.15
N LYS A 54 9.68 4.81 -4.84
CA LYS A 54 10.74 4.93 -3.83
C LYS A 54 11.52 3.64 -3.62
N ARG A 55 10.90 2.49 -3.91
CA ARG A 55 11.44 1.16 -3.62
C ARG A 55 12.14 0.53 -4.83
N PHE A 56 11.83 1.01 -6.03
CA PHE A 56 12.56 0.79 -7.27
C PHE A 56 13.53 1.93 -7.57
#